data_AF-A0A4W5PGA5-F1
#
_entry.id   AF-A0A4W5PGA5-F1
#
_cell.length_a   1.000
_cell.length_b   1.000
_cell.length_c   1.000
_cell.angle_alpha   90.00
_cell.angle_beta   90.00
_cell.angle_gamma   90.00
#
_symmetry.space_group_name_H-M   'P 1'
#
loop_
_entity.id
_entity.type
_entity.pdbx_description
1 polymer ?
#
loop_
_entity_poly.entity_id
_entity_poly.type
_entity_poly.pdbx_seq_one_letter_code
_entity_poly.pdbx_strand_id
1 'polypeptide(L)'
;MDLRGTVLLLFLCALAIKTTEGSIPKCCVKTSMEIPTNLLRKVERAEMQLSNGVCEINALILHVKGKKLCAHPKIKRRLKRRNDNGPI
;
A
#
# COMPACT_ATOMS: atom_id res chain seq x y z
N MET A 1 -9.45 -41.72 21.74
CA MET A 1 -9.40 -40.49 20.90
C MET A 1 -10.35 -40.72 19.75
N ASP A 2 -11.52 -40.08 19.77
CA ASP A 2 -12.55 -40.26 18.76
C ASP A 2 -12.07 -39.75 17.40
N LEU A 3 -12.01 -40.65 16.41
CA LEU A 3 -11.54 -40.35 15.04
C LEU A 3 -12.28 -39.15 14.43
N ARG A 4 -13.58 -39.01 14.75
CA ARG A 4 -14.40 -37.85 14.37
C ARG A 4 -13.91 -36.53 14.96
N GLY A 5 -13.49 -36.53 16.22
CA GLY A 5 -12.98 -35.33 16.88
C GLY A 5 -11.64 -34.90 16.29
N THR A 6 -10.75 -35.85 15.99
CA THR A 6 -9.47 -35.57 15.35
C THR A 6 -9.64 -35.03 13.93
N VAL A 7 -10.56 -35.58 13.13
CA VAL A 7 -10.85 -35.10 11.77
C VAL A 7 -11.45 -33.68 11.80
N LEU A 8 -12.39 -33.42 12.70
CA LEU A 8 -13.00 -32.10 12.85
C LEU A 8 -11.97 -31.04 13.26
N LEU A 9 -11.07 -31.39 14.19
CA LEU A 9 -10.00 -30.52 14.64
C LEU A 9 -9.02 -30.18 13.51
N LEU A 10 -8.59 -31.17 12.73
CA LEU A 10 -7.72 -30.96 11.57
C LEU A 10 -8.37 -30.05 10.52
N PHE A 11 -9.67 -30.22 10.27
CA PHE A 11 -10.42 -29.38 9.34
C PHE A 11 -10.50 -27.92 9.81
N LEU A 12 -10.77 -27.69 11.10
CA LEU A 12 -10.80 -26.35 11.69
C LEU A 12 -9.42 -25.67 11.65
N CYS A 13 -8.34 -26.40 11.93
CA CYS A 13 -6.98 -25.88 11.81
C CYS A 13 -6.64 -25.50 10.37
N ALA A 14 -7.00 -26.34 9.39
CA ALA A 14 -6.76 -26.04 7.99
C ALA A 14 -7.49 -24.77 7.53
N LEU A 15 -8.73 -24.55 7.99
CA LEU A 15 -9.49 -23.32 7.72
C LEU A 15 -8.85 -22.09 8.36
N ALA A 16 -8.40 -22.19 9.61
CA ALA A 16 -7.73 -21.08 10.31
C ALA A 16 -6.40 -20.66 9.63
N ILE A 17 -5.69 -21.61 9.03
CA ILE A 17 -4.47 -21.32 8.27
C ILE A 17 -4.79 -20.64 6.93
N LYS A 18 -5.85 -21.09 6.24
CA LYS A 18 -6.29 -20.53 4.95
C LYS A 18 -6.80 -19.09 5.07
N THR A 19 -7.40 -18.71 6.19
CA THR A 19 -7.91 -17.34 6.41
C THR A 19 -6.79 -16.34 6.72
N THR A 20 -5.58 -16.81 7.05
CA THR A 20 -4.38 -15.99 7.17
C THR A 20 -3.67 -15.88 5.82
N GLU A 21 -4.32 -15.22 4.87
CA GLU A 21 -3.56 -14.56 3.80
C GLU A 21 -2.94 -13.30 4.41
N GLY A 22 -1.88 -13.50 5.19
CA GLY A 22 -1.09 -12.44 5.83
C GLY A 22 -0.35 -11.61 4.79
N SER A 23 -1.09 -10.83 3.99
CA SER A 23 -0.51 -9.80 3.15
C SER A 23 -0.04 -8.67 4.06
N ILE A 24 1.25 -8.69 4.41
CA ILE A 24 1.87 -7.60 5.16
C ILE A 24 1.57 -6.30 4.38
N PRO A 25 0.85 -5.34 4.98
CA PRO A 25 0.53 -4.11 4.31
C PRO A 25 1.84 -3.43 3.95
N LYS A 26 2.04 -3.14 2.66
CA LYS A 26 3.25 -2.47 2.16
C LYS A 26 3.21 -0.99 2.55
N CYS A 27 3.49 -0.72 3.82
CA CYS A 27 3.52 0.63 4.37
C CYS A 27 4.83 1.35 4.02
N CYS A 28 4.72 2.63 3.67
CA CYS A 28 5.85 3.54 3.69
C CYS A 28 6.24 3.86 5.13
N VAL A 29 7.51 3.59 5.48
CA VAL A 29 8.12 3.96 6.78
C VAL A 29 9.00 5.21 6.69
N LYS A 30 9.38 5.60 5.48
CA LYS A 30 10.14 6.82 5.19
C LYS A 30 9.52 7.54 4.00
N THR A 31 9.56 8.87 4.03
CA THR A 31 9.05 9.70 2.94
C THR A 31 10.14 10.64 2.43
N SER A 32 10.19 10.85 1.12
CA SER A 32 11.07 11.84 0.50
C SER A 32 10.31 13.13 0.21
N MET A 33 10.88 14.27 0.63
CA MET A 33 10.39 15.61 0.28
C MET A 33 11.02 16.17 -1.01
N GLU A 34 12.18 15.65 -1.38
CA GLU A 34 12.92 16.07 -2.56
C GLU A 34 12.71 15.05 -3.68
N ILE A 35 11.68 15.29 -4.49
CA ILE A 35 11.42 14.48 -5.67
C ILE A 35 11.64 15.36 -6.90
N PRO A 36 12.54 14.98 -7.81
CA PRO A 36 12.81 15.77 -8.99
C PRO A 36 11.56 15.89 -9.85
N THR A 37 11.32 17.08 -10.40
CA THR A 37 10.13 17.40 -11.20
C THR A 37 10.00 16.46 -12.41
N ASN A 38 11.13 16.01 -12.97
CA ASN A 38 11.15 15.05 -14.08
C ASN A 38 10.58 13.68 -13.70
N LEU A 39 10.72 13.27 -12.43
CA LEU A 39 10.13 12.04 -11.92
C LEU A 39 8.64 12.22 -11.64
N LEU A 40 8.25 13.39 -11.10
CA LEU A 40 6.84 13.74 -10.90
C LEU A 40 6.02 13.75 -12.21
N ARG A 41 6.66 14.11 -13.34
CA ARG A 41 6.04 14.03 -14.68
C ARG A 41 5.78 12.60 -15.18
N LYS A 42 6.47 11.62 -14.61
CA LYS A 42 6.37 10.20 -14.98
C LYS A 42 5.46 9.42 -14.03
N VAL A 43 4.82 10.11 -13.08
CA VAL A 43 3.88 9.49 -12.14
C VAL A 43 2.62 9.11 -12.92
N GLU A 44 2.33 7.82 -12.93
CA GLU A 44 1.15 7.24 -13.55
C GLU A 44 -0.04 7.25 -12.59
N ARG A 45 0.22 6.98 -11.30
CA ARG A 45 -0.79 6.94 -10.24
C ARG A 45 -0.22 7.45 -8.92
N ALA A 46 -1.08 8.02 -8.09
CA ALA A 46 -0.71 8.44 -6.75
C ALA A 46 -1.78 8.02 -5.74
N GLU A 47 -1.35 7.36 -4.67
CA GLU A 47 -2.21 6.83 -3.61
C GLU A 47 -1.83 7.50 -2.28
N MET A 48 -2.83 7.88 -1.50
CA MET A 48 -2.60 8.45 -0.17
C MET A 48 -2.62 7.32 0.86
N GLN A 49 -1.48 7.09 1.51
CA GLN A 49 -1.39 6.27 2.71
C GLN A 49 -1.66 7.15 3.92
N LEU A 50 -2.65 6.74 4.71
CA LEU A 50 -3.00 7.40 5.97
C LEU A 50 -2.41 6.64 7.15
N SER A 51 -2.09 7.38 8.21
CA SER A 51 -1.79 6.78 9.51
C SER A 51 -3.11 6.33 10.15
N ASN A 52 -3.36 5.03 10.17
CA ASN A 52 -4.63 4.42 10.61
C ASN A 52 -4.43 3.22 11.55
N GLY A 53 -3.28 3.15 12.23
CA GLY A 53 -2.90 2.03 13.10
C GLY A 53 -2.35 0.80 12.35
N VAL A 54 -2.57 0.70 11.03
CA VAL A 54 -1.92 -0.31 10.17
C VAL A 54 -0.61 0.22 9.62
N CYS A 55 -0.62 1.46 9.13
CA CYS A 55 0.59 2.21 8.82
C CYS A 55 0.76 3.35 9.83
N GLU A 56 2.01 3.61 10.24
CA GLU A 56 2.30 4.57 11.32
C GLU A 56 2.37 6.03 10.82
N ILE A 57 2.76 6.23 9.55
CA ILE A 57 2.93 7.57 8.97
C ILE A 57 2.04 7.83 7.76
N ASN A 58 1.70 9.11 7.57
CA ASN A 58 1.07 9.59 6.36
C ASN A 58 2.11 9.67 5.22
N ALA A 59 1.83 9.02 4.11
CA ALA A 59 2.71 9.02 2.95
C ALA A 59 1.90 9.14 1.65
N LEU A 60 2.52 9.71 0.63
CA LEU A 60 1.99 9.71 -0.73
C LEU A 60 2.76 8.68 -1.54
N ILE A 61 2.11 7.59 -1.93
CA ILE A 61 2.72 6.53 -2.73
C ILE A 61 2.58 6.93 -4.20
N LEU A 62 3.71 7.14 -4.87
CA LEU A 62 3.78 7.46 -6.29
C LEU A 62 4.13 6.21 -7.08
N HIS A 63 3.37 5.93 -8.13
CA HIS A 63 3.63 4.85 -9.07
C HIS A 63 4.29 5.44 -10.30
N VAL A 64 5.54 5.06 -10.57
CA VAL A 64 6.34 5.56 -11.68
C VAL A 64 6.94 4.36 -12.42
N LYS A 65 6.52 4.12 -13.66
CA LYS A 65 7.06 3.03 -14.50
C LYS A 65 7.08 1.68 -13.79
N GLY A 66 5.98 1.32 -13.13
CA GLY A 66 5.87 0.06 -12.37
C GLY A 66 6.61 0.01 -11.03
N LYS A 67 7.28 1.09 -10.60
CA LYS A 67 7.92 1.20 -9.28
C LYS A 67 7.11 2.08 -8.33
N LYS A 68 7.11 1.74 -7.05
CA LYS A 68 6.48 2.54 -5.98
C LYS A 68 7.52 3.42 -5.29
N LEU A 69 7.20 4.70 -5.08
CA LEU A 69 8.04 5.66 -4.38
C LEU A 69 7.24 6.33 -3.26
N CYS A 70 7.79 6.35 -2.05
CA CYS A 70 7.19 7.00 -0.89
C CYS A 70 7.56 8.49 -0.83
N ALA A 71 6.58 9.35 -1.04
CA ALA A 71 6.72 10.80 -1.02
C ALA A 71 6.03 11.42 0.20
N HIS A 72 6.48 12.59 0.61
CA HIS A 72 5.79 13.33 1.67
C HIS A 72 4.46 13.90 1.15
N PRO A 73 3.35 13.87 1.92
CA PRO A 73 2.04 14.39 1.50
C PRO A 73 2.04 15.82 0.94
N LYS A 74 2.97 16.67 1.39
CA LYS A 74 3.18 18.04 0.87
C LYS A 74 3.46 18.08 -0.63
N ILE A 75 4.05 17.03 -1.21
CA ILE A 75 4.33 16.93 -2.67
C ILE A 75 3.03 16.81 -3.48
N LYS A 76 1.91 16.37 -2.88
CA LYS A 76 0.61 16.32 -3.54
C LYS A 76 0.23 17.64 -4.21
N ARG A 77 0.57 18.79 -3.61
CA ARG A 77 0.33 20.12 -4.21
C ARG A 77 1.12 20.36 -5.51
N ARG A 78 2.33 19.78 -5.61
CA ARG A 78 3.16 19.85 -6.83
C ARG A 78 2.66 18.90 -7.93
N LEU A 79 2.03 17.79 -7.55
CA LEU A 79 1.40 16.85 -8.48
C LEU A 79 0.05 17.35 -8.99
N LYS A 80 -0.82 17.86 -8.10
CA LYS A 80 -2.19 18.31 -8.42
C LYS A 80 -2.21 19.47 -9.42
N ARG A 81 -1.20 20.35 -9.38
CA ARG A 81 -1.02 21.41 -10.39
C ARG A 81 -0.85 20.90 -11.83
N ARG A 82 -0.65 19.59 -12.06
CA ARG A 82 -0.50 19.01 -13.40
C ARG A 82 -1.53 17.94 -13.75
N ASN A 83 -2.17 17.29 -12.79
CA ASN A 83 -3.10 16.18 -13.06
C ASN A 83 -4.50 16.62 -13.52
N ASP A 84 -4.77 17.92 -13.61
CA ASP A 84 -5.91 18.49 -14.37
C ASP A 84 -5.71 18.37 -15.90
N ASN A 85 -4.59 17.81 -16.36
CA ASN A 85 -4.30 17.51 -17.76
C ASN A 85 -4.12 16.00 -18.02
N GLY A 86 -5.00 15.14 -17.50
CA GLY A 86 -5.18 13.82 -18.10
C GLY A 86 -5.99 12.80 -17.31
N PRO A 87 -6.44 11.73 -18.00
CA PRO A 87 -7.29 11.76 -19.19
C PRO A 87 -8.78 11.86 -18.78
N ILE A 88 -9.61 12.35 -19.70
CA ILE A 88 -11.07 12.19 -19.66
C ILE A 88 -11.42 10.71 -19.70
#